data_AF-A0A8J4DYS2-F1
#
_entry.id   AF-A0A8J4DYS2-F1
#
_cell.length_a   1.000
_cell.length_b   1.000
_cell.length_c   1.000
_cell.angle_alpha   90.00
_cell.angle_beta   90.00
_cell.angle_gamma   90.00
#
_symmetry.space_group_name_H-M   'P 1'
#
loop_
_entity.id
_entity.type
_entity.pdbx_description
1 polymer ?
#
loop_
_entity_poly.entity_id
_entity_poly.type
_entity_poly.pdbx_seq_one_letter_code
_entity_poly.pdbx_strand_id
1 'polypeptide(L)'
;MSILALTAVVTAGVVALQVVLLVLWRWRGIRDRRVAALLPTLTVDPYHVLLVRFRSDRPLWREAAARLLLDGLITVDHDGALTLPAPADDTAPTHPLTAALLDHVRHAEGPVVADDLGGNDDLRRHRETFERDQDARLVHSSRFRDDGIGGVAGLATVLLGCFYTVMVVIAVPGGPLEGLCAALILGPMIIGSLGWLHHRCWPRRRDLFAEHCATLPLPGAIKALDPDRLYMLDAGMRARTARYEEEQRRRDAFDSDSGGF
;
A
#
# COMPACT_ATOMS: atom_id res chain seq x y z
N MET A 1 45.71 -8.52 -9.05
CA MET A 1 45.21 -7.29 -8.41
C MET A 1 45.28 -7.51 -6.90
N SER A 2 45.92 -6.62 -6.14
CA SER A 2 45.99 -6.77 -4.67
C SER A 2 44.59 -6.63 -4.06
N ILE A 3 44.37 -7.26 -2.89
CA ILE A 3 43.10 -7.14 -2.14
C ILE A 3 42.75 -5.67 -1.91
N LEU A 4 43.76 -4.83 -1.61
CA LEU A 4 43.62 -3.38 -1.46
C LEU A 4 43.12 -2.68 -2.73
N ALA A 5 43.59 -3.09 -3.91
CA ALA A 5 43.13 -2.51 -5.17
C ALA A 5 41.68 -2.93 -5.46
N LEU A 6 41.31 -4.19 -5.18
CA LEU A 6 39.93 -4.67 -5.34
C LEU A 6 38.97 -3.95 -4.39
N THR A 7 39.32 -3.82 -3.12
CA THR A 7 38.48 -3.12 -2.14
C THR A 7 38.34 -1.65 -2.51
N ALA A 8 39.42 -0.97 -2.93
CA ALA A 8 39.35 0.42 -3.37
C ALA A 8 38.40 0.60 -4.56
N VAL A 9 38.49 -0.26 -5.58
CA VAL A 9 37.63 -0.20 -6.78
C VAL A 9 36.15 -0.44 -6.44
N VAL A 10 35.85 -1.48 -5.66
CA VAL A 10 34.46 -1.79 -5.26
C VAL A 10 33.87 -0.66 -4.41
N THR A 11 34.65 -0.14 -3.46
CA THR A 11 34.23 0.98 -2.59
C THR A 11 33.94 2.22 -3.43
N ALA A 12 34.85 2.60 -4.32
CA ALA A 12 34.68 3.76 -5.19
C ALA A 12 33.44 3.62 -6.09
N GLY A 13 33.20 2.42 -6.64
CA GLY A 13 32.01 2.14 -7.45
C GLY A 13 30.71 2.32 -6.69
N VAL A 14 30.61 1.78 -5.47
CA VAL A 14 29.41 1.94 -4.64
C VAL A 14 29.23 3.39 -4.19
N VAL A 15 30.30 4.09 -3.81
CA VAL A 15 30.24 5.52 -3.46
C VAL A 15 29.73 6.34 -4.65
N ALA A 16 30.26 6.11 -5.85
CA ALA A 16 29.81 6.81 -7.06
C ALA A 16 28.31 6.54 -7.34
N LEU A 17 27.86 5.29 -7.21
CA LEU A 17 26.45 4.93 -7.34
C LEU A 17 25.58 5.68 -6.32
N GLN A 18 25.98 5.70 -5.04
CA GLN A 18 25.24 6.38 -3.97
C GLN A 18 25.13 7.89 -4.24
N VAL A 19 26.20 8.53 -4.73
CA VAL A 19 26.18 9.95 -5.10
C VAL A 19 25.18 10.20 -6.24
N VAL A 20 25.21 9.38 -7.30
CA VAL A 20 24.26 9.50 -8.42
C VAL A 20 22.82 9.34 -7.94
N LEU A 21 22.55 8.30 -7.15
CA LEU A 21 21.21 8.06 -6.61
C LEU A 21 20.78 9.25 -5.73
N LEU A 22 21.66 9.80 -4.88
CA LEU A 22 21.35 10.92 -4.00
C LEU A 22 21.00 12.19 -4.78
N VAL A 23 21.74 12.46 -5.86
CA VAL A 23 21.45 13.58 -6.78
C VAL A 23 20.08 13.39 -7.43
N LEU A 24 19.79 12.19 -7.95
CA LEU A 24 18.49 11.87 -8.53
C LEU A 24 17.36 12.03 -7.50
N TRP A 25 17.56 11.54 -6.28
CA TRP A 25 16.60 11.67 -5.20
C TRP A 25 16.32 13.13 -4.85
N ARG A 26 17.38 13.96 -4.76
CA ARG A 26 17.25 15.39 -4.45
C ARG A 26 16.59 16.15 -5.57
N TRP A 27 16.98 15.90 -6.83
CA TRP A 27 16.39 16.55 -8.00
C TRP A 27 14.90 16.22 -8.12
N ARG A 28 14.55 14.95 -7.90
CA ARG A 28 13.15 14.52 -7.92
C ARG A 28 12.38 15.13 -6.77
N GLY A 29 12.93 15.18 -5.55
CA GLY A 29 12.31 15.91 -4.43
C GLY A 29 12.05 17.40 -4.71
N ILE A 30 12.90 18.07 -5.49
CA ILE A 30 12.66 19.46 -5.94
C ILE A 30 11.50 19.49 -6.93
N ARG A 31 11.48 18.59 -7.91
CA ARG A 31 10.38 18.47 -8.88
C ARG A 31 9.05 18.20 -8.19
N ASP A 32 9.05 17.29 -7.22
CA ASP A 32 7.90 16.91 -6.42
C ASP A 32 7.31 18.09 -5.67
N ARG A 33 8.15 18.93 -5.04
CA ARG A 33 7.69 20.17 -4.38
C ARG A 33 7.11 21.18 -5.36
N ARG A 34 7.67 21.30 -6.56
CA ARG A 34 7.14 22.19 -7.61
C ARG A 34 5.76 21.72 -8.08
N VAL A 35 5.57 20.42 -8.25
CA VAL A 35 4.26 19.87 -8.60
C VAL A 35 3.28 19.97 -7.42
N ALA A 36 3.76 19.77 -6.19
CA ALA A 36 2.95 19.92 -4.99
C ALA A 36 2.35 21.33 -4.86
N ALA A 37 3.07 22.37 -5.32
CA ALA A 37 2.55 23.73 -5.36
C ALA A 37 1.34 23.91 -6.28
N LEU A 38 1.13 23.00 -7.24
CA LEU A 38 -0.03 23.01 -8.14
C LEU A 38 -1.23 22.23 -7.57
N LEU A 39 -1.02 21.39 -6.55
CA LEU A 39 -2.09 20.55 -5.99
C LEU A 39 -3.33 21.32 -5.53
N PRO A 40 -3.22 22.50 -4.87
CA PRO A 40 -4.40 23.26 -4.46
C PRO A 40 -5.28 23.74 -5.62
N THR A 41 -4.74 23.77 -6.85
CA THR A 41 -5.49 24.17 -8.05
C THR A 41 -6.17 23.00 -8.76
N LEU A 42 -5.86 21.77 -8.37
CA LEU A 42 -6.41 20.57 -8.98
C LEU A 42 -7.68 20.13 -8.24
N THR A 43 -8.75 19.94 -8.99
CA THR A 43 -9.96 19.31 -8.46
C THR A 43 -9.70 17.81 -8.36
N VAL A 44 -9.46 17.32 -7.14
CA VAL A 44 -9.27 15.89 -6.88
C VAL A 44 -10.62 15.23 -6.61
N ASP A 45 -10.86 14.09 -7.25
CA ASP A 45 -12.07 13.30 -7.02
C ASP A 45 -12.14 12.80 -5.56
N PRO A 46 -13.25 12.99 -4.83
CA PRO A 46 -13.41 12.52 -3.45
C PRO A 46 -13.18 11.01 -3.25
N TYR A 47 -13.53 10.17 -4.24
CA TYR A 47 -13.27 8.73 -4.17
C TYR A 47 -11.78 8.42 -4.33
N HIS A 48 -11.05 9.23 -5.10
CA HIS A 48 -9.59 9.11 -5.20
C HIS A 48 -8.91 9.53 -3.89
N VAL A 49 -9.44 10.54 -3.18
CA VAL A 49 -8.96 10.90 -1.83
C VAL A 49 -9.06 9.73 -0.85
N LEU A 50 -10.16 8.96 -0.90
CA LEU A 50 -10.34 7.77 -0.05
C LEU A 50 -9.26 6.71 -0.33
N LEU A 51 -8.98 6.43 -1.60
CA LEU A 51 -7.94 5.47 -2.01
C LEU A 51 -6.57 5.85 -1.45
N VAL A 52 -6.18 7.11 -1.63
CA VAL A 52 -4.86 7.63 -1.23
C VAL A 52 -4.71 7.64 0.29
N ARG A 53 -5.75 8.10 1.01
CA ARG A 53 -5.71 8.31 2.46
C ARG A 53 -5.71 7.01 3.26
N PHE A 54 -6.56 6.06 2.88
CA PHE A 54 -6.78 4.85 3.69
C PHE A 54 -6.05 3.62 3.17
N ARG A 55 -5.54 3.65 1.93
CA ARG A 55 -4.81 2.54 1.30
C ARG A 55 -5.53 1.19 1.40
N SER A 56 -6.85 1.23 1.44
CA SER A 56 -7.72 0.07 1.55
C SER A 56 -8.99 0.31 0.76
N ASP A 57 -9.56 -0.78 0.24
CA ASP A 57 -10.75 -0.72 -0.62
C ASP A 57 -12.03 -0.58 0.20
N ARG A 58 -12.00 -0.96 1.48
CA ARG A 58 -13.17 -0.98 2.35
C ARG A 58 -13.82 0.40 2.54
N PRO A 59 -13.09 1.50 2.87
CA PRO A 59 -13.69 2.82 2.98
C PRO A 59 -14.28 3.33 1.65
N LEU A 60 -13.68 2.93 0.53
CA LEU A 60 -14.14 3.28 -0.81
C LEU A 60 -15.51 2.66 -1.10
N TRP A 61 -15.62 1.34 -0.94
CA TRP A 61 -16.85 0.62 -1.22
C TRP A 61 -17.94 0.93 -0.20
N ARG A 62 -17.56 1.21 1.06
CA ARG A 62 -18.49 1.72 2.07
C ARG A 62 -19.10 3.07 1.65
N GLU A 63 -18.30 4.00 1.16
CA GLU A 63 -18.81 5.29 0.67
C GLU A 63 -19.67 5.11 -0.58
N ALA A 64 -19.27 4.25 -1.52
CA ALA A 64 -20.04 3.96 -2.73
C ALA A 64 -21.40 3.33 -2.38
N ALA A 65 -21.44 2.36 -1.46
CA ALA A 65 -22.67 1.75 -0.98
C ALA A 65 -23.55 2.76 -0.24
N ALA A 66 -22.98 3.60 0.64
CA ALA A 66 -23.72 4.66 1.31
C ALA A 66 -24.36 5.64 0.32
N ARG A 67 -23.64 5.98 -0.78
CA ARG A 67 -24.18 6.82 -1.83
C ARG A 67 -25.37 6.16 -2.55
N LEU A 68 -25.24 4.90 -2.93
CA LEU A 68 -26.34 4.15 -3.55
C LEU A 68 -27.55 3.98 -2.62
N LEU A 69 -27.34 3.81 -1.31
CA LEU A 69 -28.40 3.75 -0.30
C LEU A 69 -29.15 5.09 -0.16
N LEU A 70 -28.43 6.22 -0.25
CA LEU A 70 -29.03 7.55 -0.24
C LEU A 70 -29.82 7.84 -1.51
N ASP A 71 -29.31 7.40 -2.66
CA ASP A 71 -29.98 7.52 -3.94
C ASP A 71 -31.14 6.50 -4.08
N GLY A 72 -31.34 5.62 -3.10
CA GLY A 72 -32.42 4.63 -3.09
C GLY A 72 -32.27 3.53 -4.15
N LEU A 73 -31.05 3.32 -4.67
CA LEU A 73 -30.75 2.35 -5.73
C LEU A 73 -30.45 0.95 -5.20
N ILE A 74 -30.05 0.87 -3.93
CA ILE A 74 -29.87 -0.38 -3.19
C ILE A 74 -30.54 -0.26 -1.83
N THR A 75 -30.84 -1.40 -1.21
CA THR A 75 -31.26 -1.54 0.18
C THR A 75 -30.27 -2.38 0.95
N VAL A 76 -30.16 -2.13 2.25
CA VAL A 76 -29.36 -2.95 3.16
C VAL A 76 -30.30 -3.63 4.14
N ASP A 77 -30.16 -4.92 4.32
CA ASP A 77 -30.91 -5.67 5.33
C ASP A 77 -30.21 -5.65 6.70
N HIS A 78 -30.89 -6.24 7.70
CA HIS A 78 -30.37 -6.38 9.06
C HIS A 78 -29.07 -7.19 9.18
N ASP A 79 -28.77 -8.06 8.20
CA ASP A 79 -27.54 -8.85 8.13
C ASP A 79 -26.40 -8.08 7.43
N GLY A 80 -26.69 -6.89 6.90
CA GLY A 80 -25.76 -6.06 6.16
C GLY A 80 -25.52 -6.53 4.72
N ALA A 81 -26.44 -7.34 4.18
CA ALA A 81 -26.44 -7.70 2.77
C ALA A 81 -27.16 -6.62 1.93
N LEU A 82 -26.58 -6.36 0.77
CA LEU A 82 -27.04 -5.38 -0.19
C LEU A 82 -27.95 -6.07 -1.20
N THR A 83 -29.13 -5.51 -1.40
CA THR A 83 -30.16 -6.01 -2.31
C THR A 83 -30.72 -4.87 -3.14
N LEU A 84 -31.38 -5.19 -4.26
CA LEU A 84 -32.10 -4.20 -5.05
C LEU A 84 -33.48 -3.93 -4.43
N PRO A 85 -33.92 -2.67 -4.36
CA PRO A 85 -35.28 -2.34 -3.98
C PRO A 85 -36.27 -2.80 -5.06
N ALA A 86 -37.50 -3.10 -4.65
CA ALA A 86 -38.62 -3.36 -5.56
C ALA A 86 -39.58 -2.16 -5.58
N PRO A 87 -39.89 -1.57 -6.74
CA PRO A 87 -39.33 -1.82 -8.07
C PRO A 87 -37.92 -1.25 -8.24
N ALA A 88 -37.08 -1.94 -9.03
CA ALA A 88 -35.73 -1.48 -9.29
C ALA A 88 -35.75 -0.23 -10.19
N ASP A 89 -35.09 0.83 -9.76
CA ASP A 89 -34.87 2.02 -10.56
C ASP A 89 -33.72 1.76 -11.55
N ASP A 90 -33.94 2.07 -12.83
CA ASP A 90 -32.95 1.95 -13.90
C ASP A 90 -32.01 3.16 -13.98
N THR A 91 -32.19 4.15 -13.09
CA THR A 91 -31.32 5.32 -13.03
C THR A 91 -29.86 4.94 -12.82
N ALA A 92 -29.00 5.37 -13.75
CA ALA A 92 -27.57 5.09 -13.71
C ALA A 92 -26.84 6.06 -12.76
N PRO A 93 -25.98 5.55 -11.84
CA PRO A 93 -25.16 6.41 -10.99
C PRO A 93 -24.18 7.26 -11.81
N THR A 94 -23.95 8.50 -11.37
CA THR A 94 -23.04 9.42 -12.06
C THR A 94 -21.57 9.01 -11.96
N HIS A 95 -21.15 8.40 -10.83
CA HIS A 95 -19.75 8.05 -10.59
C HIS A 95 -19.43 6.62 -11.03
N PRO A 96 -18.29 6.36 -11.72
CA PRO A 96 -17.98 5.05 -12.29
C PRO A 96 -17.88 3.94 -11.23
N LEU A 97 -17.37 4.24 -10.03
CA LEU A 97 -17.27 3.24 -8.95
C LEU A 97 -18.64 2.88 -8.36
N THR A 98 -19.55 3.84 -8.23
CA THR A 98 -20.92 3.56 -7.77
C THR A 98 -21.69 2.80 -8.83
N ALA A 99 -21.45 3.09 -10.12
CA ALA A 99 -22.05 2.35 -11.23
C ALA A 99 -21.55 0.89 -11.25
N ALA A 100 -20.25 0.66 -11.08
CA ALA A 100 -19.68 -0.69 -11.01
C ALA A 100 -20.23 -1.49 -9.81
N LEU A 101 -20.40 -0.84 -8.65
CA LEU A 101 -21.01 -1.50 -7.49
C LEU A 101 -22.48 -1.86 -7.73
N LEU A 102 -23.27 -0.95 -8.30
CA LEU A 102 -24.67 -1.23 -8.62
C LEU A 102 -24.78 -2.35 -9.66
N ASP A 103 -23.94 -2.32 -10.69
CA ASP A 103 -23.89 -3.35 -11.72
C ASP A 103 -23.56 -4.73 -11.14
N HIS A 104 -22.61 -4.77 -10.20
CA HIS A 104 -22.29 -5.98 -9.46
C HIS A 104 -23.49 -6.52 -8.66
N VAL A 105 -24.21 -5.65 -7.94
CA VAL A 105 -25.42 -6.04 -7.18
C VAL A 105 -26.54 -6.50 -8.11
N ARG A 106 -26.69 -5.89 -9.30
CA ARG A 106 -27.71 -6.29 -10.29
C ARG A 106 -27.48 -7.66 -10.88
N HIS A 107 -26.22 -8.04 -11.11
CA HIS A 107 -25.87 -9.32 -11.70
C HIS A 107 -25.67 -10.43 -10.66
N ALA A 108 -25.74 -10.11 -9.36
CA ALA A 108 -25.67 -11.11 -8.32
C ALA A 108 -26.96 -11.93 -8.26
N GLU A 109 -26.84 -13.26 -8.20
CA GLU A 109 -27.99 -14.18 -8.09
C GLU A 109 -28.66 -14.14 -6.70
N GLY A 110 -28.19 -13.29 -5.78
CA GLY A 110 -28.71 -13.15 -4.43
C GLY A 110 -28.15 -11.94 -3.68
N PRO A 111 -28.48 -11.80 -2.38
CA PRO A 111 -27.98 -10.71 -1.54
C PRO A 111 -26.45 -10.66 -1.52
N VAL A 112 -25.88 -9.49 -1.79
CA VAL A 112 -24.41 -9.29 -1.80
C VAL A 112 -23.96 -8.81 -0.44
N VAL A 113 -23.16 -9.62 0.27
CA VAL A 113 -22.61 -9.20 1.56
C VAL A 113 -21.60 -8.07 1.32
N ALA A 114 -21.77 -6.96 2.04
CA ALA A 114 -20.96 -5.75 1.86
C ALA A 114 -19.45 -5.98 2.00
N ASP A 115 -19.07 -7.02 2.72
CA ASP A 115 -17.69 -7.42 2.97
C ASP A 115 -17.01 -8.16 1.79
N ASP A 116 -17.79 -8.80 0.91
CA ASP A 116 -17.26 -9.46 -0.29
C ASP A 116 -16.81 -8.46 -1.36
N LEU A 117 -17.24 -7.20 -1.26
CA LEU A 117 -16.95 -6.15 -2.23
C LEU A 117 -15.45 -5.92 -2.44
N GLY A 118 -14.64 -6.03 -1.37
CA GLY A 118 -13.19 -5.86 -1.45
C GLY A 118 -12.45 -7.05 -2.09
N GLY A 119 -13.07 -8.24 -2.09
CA GLY A 119 -12.48 -9.45 -2.67
C GLY A 119 -12.87 -9.70 -4.12
N ASN A 120 -13.83 -8.95 -4.66
CA ASN A 120 -14.33 -9.15 -6.01
C ASN A 120 -13.34 -8.63 -7.08
N ASP A 121 -12.97 -9.50 -8.01
CA ASP A 121 -11.99 -9.17 -9.06
C ASP A 121 -12.47 -8.10 -10.03
N ASP A 122 -13.75 -8.08 -10.37
CA ASP A 122 -14.31 -7.10 -11.31
C ASP A 122 -14.38 -5.71 -10.68
N LEU A 123 -14.87 -5.61 -9.45
CA LEU A 123 -14.82 -4.36 -8.69
C LEU A 123 -13.39 -3.84 -8.53
N ARG A 124 -12.44 -4.75 -8.26
CA ARG A 124 -11.01 -4.42 -8.21
C ARG A 124 -10.50 -3.87 -9.55
N ARG A 125 -10.86 -4.48 -10.69
CA ARG A 125 -10.48 -3.97 -12.02
C ARG A 125 -11.07 -2.58 -12.30
N HIS A 126 -12.33 -2.34 -11.95
CA HIS A 126 -12.96 -1.03 -12.08
C HIS A 126 -12.28 0.02 -11.20
N ARG A 127 -11.96 -0.34 -9.95
CA ARG A 127 -11.19 0.50 -9.03
C ARG A 127 -9.81 0.85 -9.60
N GLU A 128 -9.07 -0.13 -10.08
CA GLU A 128 -7.73 0.09 -10.64
C GLU A 128 -7.79 0.94 -11.92
N THR A 129 -8.80 0.75 -12.75
CA THR A 129 -9.00 1.57 -13.96
C THR A 129 -9.29 3.02 -13.58
N PHE A 130 -10.19 3.23 -12.62
CA PHE A 130 -10.44 4.56 -12.06
C PHE A 130 -9.19 5.18 -11.43
N GLU A 131 -8.43 4.42 -10.64
CA GLU A 131 -7.17 4.88 -10.03
C GLU A 131 -6.18 5.33 -11.12
N ARG A 132 -5.99 4.52 -12.17
CA ARG A 132 -5.14 4.86 -13.32
C ARG A 132 -5.60 6.10 -14.06
N ASP A 133 -6.91 6.27 -14.27
CA ASP A 133 -7.47 7.42 -14.98
C ASP A 133 -7.31 8.72 -14.17
N GLN A 134 -7.53 8.65 -12.85
CA GLN A 134 -7.28 9.79 -11.95
C GLN A 134 -5.79 10.12 -11.88
N ASP A 135 -4.94 9.10 -11.78
CA ASP A 135 -3.48 9.24 -11.81
C ASP A 135 -2.97 9.86 -13.11
N ALA A 136 -3.59 9.54 -14.25
CA ALA A 136 -3.23 10.12 -15.54
C ALA A 136 -3.62 11.61 -15.67
N ARG A 137 -4.67 12.04 -14.95
CA ARG A 137 -5.11 13.45 -14.90
C ARG A 137 -4.22 14.29 -13.99
N LEU A 138 -3.67 13.68 -12.95
CA LEU A 138 -2.66 14.31 -12.11
C LEU A 138 -1.35 14.39 -12.90
N VAL A 139 -0.73 15.58 -12.96
CA VAL A 139 0.43 15.90 -13.83
C VAL A 139 1.61 14.95 -13.61
N HIS A 140 1.64 13.78 -14.27
CA HIS A 140 2.72 12.76 -14.26
C HIS A 140 3.30 12.38 -12.88
N SER A 141 2.72 12.88 -11.80
CA SER A 141 3.36 13.00 -10.48
C SER A 141 2.79 12.01 -9.50
N SER A 142 1.55 11.53 -9.67
CA SER A 142 0.95 10.57 -8.73
C SER A 142 1.64 9.19 -8.71
N ARG A 143 2.59 8.94 -9.64
CA ARG A 143 3.66 7.92 -9.48
C ARG A 143 4.69 8.33 -8.40
N PHE A 144 4.22 8.87 -7.28
CA PHE A 144 4.94 9.02 -6.01
C PHE A 144 5.14 7.67 -5.30
N ARG A 145 4.58 6.60 -5.86
CA ARG A 145 4.76 5.22 -5.42
C ARG A 145 6.21 4.79 -5.67
N ASP A 146 6.92 4.59 -4.56
CA ASP A 146 8.24 3.95 -4.40
C ASP A 146 9.09 3.95 -5.68
N ASP A 147 9.90 4.98 -5.88
CA ASP A 147 10.74 5.13 -7.08
C ASP A 147 11.90 4.11 -7.14
N GLY A 148 11.97 3.19 -6.16
CA GLY A 148 12.98 2.16 -6.05
C GLY A 148 14.37 2.70 -5.74
N ILE A 149 14.59 4.03 -5.75
CA ILE A 149 15.92 4.64 -5.57
C ILE A 149 16.44 4.30 -4.16
N GLY A 150 15.59 4.45 -3.15
CA GLY A 150 15.92 4.04 -1.78
C GLY A 150 16.19 2.53 -1.67
N GLY A 151 15.39 1.70 -2.33
CA GLY A 151 15.58 0.25 -2.38
C GLY A 151 16.90 -0.17 -3.04
N VAL A 152 17.24 0.43 -4.19
CA VAL A 152 18.50 0.19 -4.91
C VAL A 152 19.69 0.67 -4.08
N ALA A 153 19.59 1.85 -3.47
CA ALA A 153 20.63 2.36 -2.57
C ALA A 153 20.82 1.43 -1.36
N GLY A 154 19.74 0.94 -0.75
CA GLY A 154 19.78 0.00 0.37
C GLY A 154 20.38 -1.34 -0.04
N LEU A 155 19.98 -1.88 -1.19
CA LEU A 155 20.54 -3.12 -1.74
C LEU A 155 22.05 -2.99 -2.01
N ALA A 156 22.49 -1.89 -2.64
CA ALA A 156 23.91 -1.64 -2.88
C ALA A 156 24.70 -1.55 -1.57
N THR A 157 24.13 -0.94 -0.53
CA THR A 157 24.71 -0.86 0.80
C THR A 157 24.84 -2.23 1.48
N VAL A 158 23.82 -3.09 1.37
CA VAL A 158 23.86 -4.47 1.89
C VAL A 158 24.92 -5.28 1.16
N LEU A 159 24.96 -5.22 -0.18
CA LEU A 159 25.95 -5.93 -0.98
C LEU A 159 27.38 -5.49 -0.64
N LEU A 160 27.61 -4.19 -0.42
CA LEU A 160 28.90 -3.67 0.04
C LEU A 160 29.26 -4.22 1.43
N GLY A 161 28.30 -4.28 2.36
CA GLY A 161 28.50 -4.88 3.68
C GLY A 161 28.90 -6.35 3.58
N CYS A 162 28.16 -7.15 2.81
CA CYS A 162 28.49 -8.55 2.55
C CYS A 162 29.88 -8.72 1.92
N PHE A 163 30.24 -7.86 0.96
CA PHE A 163 31.56 -7.86 0.34
C PHE A 163 32.67 -7.67 1.37
N TYR A 164 32.55 -6.68 2.27
CA TYR A 164 33.55 -6.49 3.33
C TYR A 164 33.58 -7.65 4.33
N THR A 165 32.44 -8.23 4.69
CA THR A 165 32.38 -9.41 5.55
C THR A 165 33.19 -10.57 4.95
N VAL A 166 33.03 -10.85 3.66
CA VAL A 166 33.82 -11.87 2.95
C VAL A 166 35.31 -11.53 2.93
N MET A 167 35.66 -10.26 2.70
CA MET A 167 37.06 -9.81 2.72
C MET A 167 37.71 -9.99 4.09
N VAL A 168 36.97 -9.80 5.19
CA VAL A 168 37.44 -10.10 6.56
C VAL A 168 37.76 -11.58 6.71
N VAL A 169 36.89 -12.49 6.25
CA VAL A 169 37.14 -13.94 6.33
C VAL A 169 38.44 -14.33 5.63
N ILE A 170 38.69 -13.77 4.45
CA ILE A 170 39.87 -14.09 3.63
C ILE A 170 41.16 -13.46 4.19
N ALA A 171 41.05 -12.29 4.82
CA ALA A 171 42.21 -11.54 5.31
C ALA A 171 42.71 -11.98 6.70
N VAL A 172 41.93 -12.75 7.46
CA VAL A 172 42.33 -13.21 8.79
C VAL A 172 43.37 -14.34 8.69
N PRO A 173 44.58 -14.15 9.25
CA PRO A 173 45.69 -15.08 9.05
C PRO A 173 45.57 -16.43 9.81
N GLY A 174 44.67 -16.57 10.79
CA GLY A 174 44.53 -17.81 11.57
C GLY A 174 43.52 -18.84 11.03
N GLY A 175 43.16 -18.73 9.74
CA GLY A 175 42.36 -19.73 9.05
C GLY A 175 40.84 -19.46 9.02
N PRO A 176 40.07 -20.34 8.36
CA PRO A 176 38.69 -20.05 7.98
C PRO A 176 37.73 -19.94 9.18
N LEU A 177 38.00 -20.66 10.28
CA LEU A 177 37.20 -20.60 11.50
C LEU A 177 37.34 -19.25 12.23
N GLU A 178 38.56 -18.72 12.33
CA GLU A 178 38.79 -17.39 12.90
C GLU A 178 38.24 -16.29 12.01
N GLY A 179 38.37 -16.44 10.69
CA GLY A 179 37.73 -15.57 9.71
C GLY A 179 36.21 -15.54 9.85
N LEU A 180 35.58 -16.70 10.07
CA LEU A 180 34.13 -16.81 10.31
C LEU A 180 33.72 -16.11 11.62
N CYS A 181 34.44 -16.31 12.71
CA CYS A 181 34.19 -15.62 13.98
C CYS A 181 34.31 -14.09 13.82
N ALA A 182 35.35 -13.61 13.14
CA ALA A 182 35.53 -12.19 12.84
C ALA A 182 34.38 -11.65 11.97
N ALA A 183 33.92 -12.40 10.98
CA ALA A 183 32.77 -12.05 10.14
C ALA A 183 31.45 -11.99 10.91
N LEU A 184 31.22 -12.91 11.85
CA LEU A 184 30.02 -12.92 12.69
C LEU A 184 29.95 -11.73 13.66
N ILE A 185 31.11 -11.19 14.07
CA ILE A 185 31.18 -10.02 14.96
C ILE A 185 31.18 -8.72 14.14
N LEU A 186 32.11 -8.60 13.19
CA LEU A 186 32.32 -7.37 12.41
C LEU A 186 31.26 -7.19 11.32
N GLY A 187 30.75 -8.27 10.73
CA GLY A 187 29.74 -8.22 9.69
C GLY A 187 28.48 -7.47 10.13
N PRO A 188 27.84 -7.84 11.25
CA PRO A 188 26.71 -7.09 11.80
C PRO A 188 27.03 -5.65 12.18
N MET A 189 28.25 -5.36 12.67
CA MET A 189 28.66 -3.97 12.95
C MET A 189 28.74 -3.15 11.66
N ILE A 190 29.30 -3.72 10.59
CA ILE A 190 29.42 -3.07 9.27
C ILE A 190 28.03 -2.88 8.67
N ILE A 191 27.24 -3.95 8.57
CA ILE A 191 25.89 -3.91 7.98
C ILE A 191 24.97 -3.00 8.79
N GLY A 192 25.03 -3.06 10.13
CA GLY A 192 24.25 -2.20 11.01
C GLY A 192 24.60 -0.73 10.85
N SER A 193 25.89 -0.40 10.83
CA SER A 193 26.36 0.99 10.64
C SER A 193 25.99 1.54 9.26
N LEU A 194 26.17 0.72 8.23
CA LEU A 194 25.80 1.04 6.86
C LEU A 194 24.28 1.18 6.69
N GLY A 195 23.48 0.30 7.30
CA GLY A 195 22.03 0.38 7.33
C GLY A 195 21.52 1.61 8.07
N TRP A 196 22.14 1.97 9.20
CA TRP A 196 21.83 3.19 9.94
C TRP A 196 22.16 4.45 9.13
N LEU A 197 23.34 4.49 8.51
CA LEU A 197 23.73 5.60 7.63
C LEU A 197 22.79 5.72 6.44
N HIS A 198 22.42 4.59 5.83
CA HIS A 198 21.44 4.54 4.75
C HIS A 198 20.11 5.14 5.23
N HIS A 199 19.56 4.68 6.36
CA HIS A 199 18.31 5.20 6.91
C HIS A 199 18.35 6.72 7.18
N ARG A 200 19.49 7.25 7.63
CA ARG A 200 19.67 8.69 7.88
C ARG A 200 19.83 9.52 6.60
N CYS A 201 20.57 9.02 5.62
CA CYS A 201 20.81 9.71 4.35
C CYS A 201 19.65 9.58 3.35
N TRP A 202 18.83 8.53 3.52
CA TRP A 202 17.73 8.17 2.65
C TRP A 202 16.40 8.16 3.40
N PRO A 203 15.96 9.30 3.97
CA PRO A 203 14.67 9.35 4.61
C PRO A 203 13.58 9.02 3.59
N ARG A 204 12.57 8.25 4.02
CA ARG A 204 11.40 7.93 3.21
C ARG A 204 10.83 9.23 2.65
N ARG A 205 10.74 9.33 1.32
CA ARG A 205 10.27 10.58 0.70
C ARG A 205 8.83 10.82 1.14
N ARG A 206 8.54 12.04 1.57
CA ARG A 206 7.18 12.45 1.92
C ARG A 206 6.30 12.39 0.67
N ASP A 207 5.18 11.72 0.80
CA ASP A 207 4.15 11.69 -0.22
C ASP A 207 3.30 12.96 -0.08
N LEU A 208 3.75 14.03 -0.75
CA LEU A 208 3.12 15.35 -0.68
C LEU A 208 1.68 15.32 -1.19
N PHE A 209 1.36 14.40 -2.11
CA PHE A 209 0.02 14.22 -2.59
C PHE A 209 -0.87 13.57 -1.52
N ALA A 210 -0.39 12.51 -0.86
CA ALA A 210 -1.12 11.94 0.28
C ALA A 210 -1.30 12.93 1.43
N GLU A 211 -0.29 13.78 1.72
CA GLU A 211 -0.42 14.88 2.68
C GLU A 211 -1.50 15.89 2.27
N HIS A 212 -1.58 16.23 0.98
CA HIS A 212 -2.65 17.09 0.45
C HIS A 212 -4.03 16.42 0.52
N CYS A 213 -4.15 15.16 0.09
CA CYS A 213 -5.40 14.41 0.21
C CYS A 213 -5.87 14.27 1.66
N ALA A 214 -4.97 14.26 2.64
CA ALA A 214 -5.32 14.24 4.05
C ALA A 214 -6.01 15.54 4.52
N THR A 215 -5.78 16.68 3.86
CA THR A 215 -6.43 17.97 4.16
C THR A 215 -7.75 18.18 3.43
N LEU A 216 -8.00 17.41 2.36
CA LEU A 216 -9.24 17.49 1.59
C LEU A 216 -10.43 16.89 2.35
N PRO A 217 -11.64 17.43 2.15
CA PRO A 217 -12.85 16.87 2.73
C PRO A 217 -13.11 15.47 2.17
N LEU A 218 -13.52 14.56 3.04
CA LEU A 218 -13.99 13.24 2.63
C LEU A 218 -15.37 13.37 1.99
N PRO A 219 -15.72 12.49 1.03
CA PRO A 219 -17.07 12.41 0.50
C PRO A 219 -18.10 12.19 1.63
N GLY A 220 -19.29 12.76 1.43
CA GLY A 220 -20.26 13.02 2.49
C GLY A 220 -21.37 11.98 2.62
N ALA A 221 -21.41 10.95 1.79
CA ALA A 221 -22.52 10.00 1.75
C ALA A 221 -22.64 9.23 3.07
N ILE A 222 -21.51 8.80 3.66
CA ILE A 222 -21.53 8.18 5.00
C ILE A 222 -22.10 9.12 6.07
N LYS A 223 -21.81 10.42 6.00
CA LYS A 223 -22.30 11.40 6.98
C LYS A 223 -23.77 11.74 6.81
N ALA A 224 -24.28 11.65 5.58
CA ALA A 224 -25.67 11.92 5.26
C ALA A 224 -26.58 10.70 5.46
N LEU A 225 -26.01 9.50 5.59
CA LEU A 225 -26.75 8.28 5.82
C LEU A 225 -27.31 8.23 7.25
N ASP A 226 -28.53 7.72 7.36
CA ASP A 226 -29.19 7.47 8.63
C ASP A 226 -28.37 6.50 9.52
N PRO A 227 -28.25 6.74 10.85
CA PRO A 227 -27.41 5.91 11.72
C PRO A 227 -27.76 4.42 11.71
N ASP A 228 -29.03 4.06 11.56
CA ASP A 228 -29.45 2.65 11.58
C ASP A 228 -28.98 1.94 10.30
N ARG A 229 -29.14 2.57 9.14
CA ARG A 229 -28.63 2.05 7.87
C ARG A 229 -27.11 1.98 7.86
N LEU A 230 -26.44 2.97 8.44
CA LEU A 230 -24.99 2.97 8.57
C LEU A 230 -24.50 1.83 9.46
N TYR A 231 -25.21 1.56 10.56
CA TYR A 231 -24.92 0.44 11.45
C TYR A 231 -25.05 -0.91 10.72
N MET A 232 -26.13 -1.12 9.96
CA MET A 232 -26.34 -2.33 9.17
C MET A 232 -25.24 -2.53 8.11
N LEU A 233 -24.88 -1.46 7.39
CA LEU A 233 -23.78 -1.49 6.42
C LEU A 233 -22.44 -1.86 7.09
N ASP A 234 -22.17 -1.27 8.27
CA ASP A 234 -20.95 -1.56 9.04
C ASP A 234 -20.94 -2.96 9.67
N ALA A 235 -22.11 -3.52 9.96
CA ALA A 235 -22.25 -4.90 10.43
C ALA A 235 -21.89 -5.88 9.31
N GLY A 236 -22.47 -5.69 8.11
CA GLY A 236 -22.15 -6.49 6.94
C GLY A 236 -20.66 -6.46 6.61
N MET A 237 -20.05 -5.27 6.63
CA MET A 237 -18.63 -5.05 6.37
C MET A 237 -17.67 -5.68 7.40
N ARG A 238 -18.15 -6.06 8.60
CA ARG A 238 -17.32 -6.67 9.66
C ARG A 238 -17.38 -8.20 9.66
N ALA A 239 -18.30 -8.80 8.91
CA ALA A 239 -18.59 -10.23 8.99
C ALA A 239 -17.39 -11.14 8.65
N ARG A 240 -16.53 -10.80 7.67
CA ARG A 240 -15.30 -11.57 7.39
C ARG A 240 -14.40 -11.68 8.57
N THR A 241 -14.09 -10.56 9.22
CA THR A 241 -13.02 -10.56 10.22
C THR A 241 -13.38 -11.53 11.33
N ALA A 242 -14.67 -11.56 11.72
CA ALA A 242 -15.18 -12.55 12.66
C ALA A 242 -15.11 -13.99 12.12
N ARG A 243 -15.55 -14.24 10.88
CA ARG A 243 -15.51 -15.60 10.28
C ARG A 243 -14.10 -16.14 10.10
N TYR A 244 -13.17 -15.33 9.62
CA TYR A 244 -11.77 -15.71 9.46
C TYR A 244 -11.10 -15.97 10.82
N GLU A 245 -11.38 -15.15 11.84
CA GLU A 245 -10.87 -15.41 13.20
C GLU A 245 -11.44 -16.70 13.80
N GLU A 246 -12.69 -17.04 13.51
CA GLU A 246 -13.31 -18.28 13.97
C GLU A 246 -12.74 -19.51 13.24
N GLU A 247 -12.57 -19.44 11.92
CA GLU A 247 -11.91 -20.50 11.15
C GLU A 247 -10.45 -20.69 11.56
N GLN A 248 -9.73 -19.59 11.82
CA GLN A 248 -8.35 -19.65 12.30
C GLN A 248 -8.30 -20.28 13.70
N ARG A 249 -9.19 -19.89 14.62
CA ARG A 249 -9.32 -20.56 15.94
C ARG A 249 -9.63 -22.05 15.81
N ARG A 250 -10.48 -22.46 14.86
CA ARG A 250 -10.77 -23.86 14.59
C ARG A 250 -9.54 -24.63 14.07
N ARG A 251 -8.75 -24.01 13.19
CA ARG A 251 -7.50 -24.59 12.70
C ARG A 251 -6.46 -24.72 13.81
N ASP A 252 -6.24 -23.65 14.57
CA ASP A 252 -5.29 -23.65 15.68
C ASP A 252 -5.68 -24.70 16.75
N ALA A 253 -6.98 -24.86 17.03
CA ALA A 253 -7.48 -25.92 17.91
C ALA A 253 -7.19 -27.32 17.36
N PHE A 254 -7.42 -27.55 16.06
CA PHE A 254 -7.13 -28.84 15.42
C PHE A 254 -5.62 -29.17 15.38
N ASP A 255 -4.78 -28.17 15.12
CA ASP A 255 -3.32 -28.33 15.11
C ASP A 255 -2.76 -28.57 16.54
N SER A 256 -3.39 -27.99 17.56
CA SER A 256 -3.02 -28.23 18.97
C SER A 256 -3.36 -29.64 19.47
N ASP A 257 -4.42 -30.27 18.93
CA ASP A 257 -4.82 -31.64 19.28
C ASP A 257 -4.03 -32.72 18.52
N SER A 258 -3.41 -32.38 17.38
CA SER A 258 -2.70 -33.33 16.50
C SER A 258 -1.19 -33.42 16.76
N GLY A 259 -0.61 -32.52 17.55
CA GLY A 259 0.83 -32.51 17.90
C GLY A 259 1.24 -33.40 19.08
N GLY A 260 0.33 -34.21 19.62
CA GLY A 260 0.56 -35.09 20.78
C GLY A 260 0.64 -36.57 20.42
N PHE A 261 1.62 -36.97 19.59
CA PHE A 261 1.99 -38.39 19.39
C PHE A 261 3.51 -38.53 19.30
#